data_AF-A0A1F7ABB1-F1
#
_entry.id   AF-A0A1F7ABB1-F1
#
_cell.length_a   1.000
_cell.length_b   1.000
_cell.length_c   1.000
_cell.angle_alpha   90.00
_cell.angle_beta   90.00
_cell.angle_gamma   90.00
#
_symmetry.space_group_name_H-M   'P 1'
#
loop_
_entity.id
_entity.type
_entity.pdbx_description
1 polymer ?
#
loop_
_entity_poly.entity_id
_entity_poly.type
_entity_poly.pdbx_seq_one_letter_code
_entity_poly.pdbx_strand_id
1 'polypeptide(L)'
;MTKEELKRAIKKLLETSKISDHLKSRINILLGVMDETALNNIYTSLSTEKDKVDKIAEKKKRVELKYQVMVEKLSDMKSKQ
;
A
#
# COMPACT_ATOMS: atom_id res chain seq x y z
N MET A 1 21.00 -0.73 1.59
CA MET A 1 20.44 -0.19 2.84
C MET A 1 21.14 -0.88 3.99
N THR A 2 21.50 -0.15 5.03
CA THR A 2 22.01 -0.72 6.28
C THR A 2 20.90 -1.46 7.04
N LYS A 3 21.28 -2.30 8.01
CA LYS A 3 20.34 -2.96 8.92
C LYS A 3 19.36 -1.99 9.60
N GLU A 4 19.82 -0.82 10.02
CA GLU A 4 18.96 0.20 10.65
C GLU A 4 18.02 0.89 9.65
N GLU A 5 18.49 1.12 8.42
CA GLU A 5 17.64 1.62 7.34
C GLU A 5 16.53 0.62 6.98
N LEU A 6 16.86 -0.67 6.90
CA LEU A 6 15.89 -1.75 6.67
C LEU A 6 14.82 -1.78 7.76
N LYS A 7 15.22 -1.74 9.05
CA LYS A 7 14.27 -1.68 10.17
C LYS A 7 13.34 -0.49 10.07
N ARG A 8 13.87 0.71 9.76
CA ARG A 8 13.05 1.93 9.59
C ARG A 8 12.08 1.81 8.42
N ALA A 9 12.54 1.27 7.29
CA ALA A 9 11.72 1.09 6.10
C ALA A 9 10.56 0.10 6.37
N ILE A 10 10.85 -1.04 7.00
CA ILE A 10 9.83 -2.02 7.38
C ILE A 10 8.82 -1.40 8.35
N LYS A 11 9.26 -0.66 9.37
CA LYS A 11 8.34 0.04 10.30
C LYS A 11 7.37 0.98 9.59
N LYS A 12 7.86 1.80 8.65
CA LYS A 12 7.00 2.68 7.85
C LYS A 12 5.97 1.93 7.00
N LEU A 13 6.38 0.81 6.38
CA LEU A 13 5.45 -0.04 5.63
C LEU A 13 4.34 -0.60 6.54
N LEU A 14 4.70 -1.01 7.75
CA LEU A 14 3.76 -1.55 8.74
C LEU A 14 2.81 -0.49 9.32
N GLU A 15 3.23 0.77 9.44
CA GLU A 15 2.35 1.87 9.88
C GLU A 15 1.17 2.07 8.92
N THR A 16 1.42 1.95 7.62
CA THR A 16 0.39 2.11 6.58
C THR A 16 -0.55 0.91 6.45
N SER A 17 -0.26 -0.19 7.16
CA SER A 17 -0.99 -1.45 7.06
C SER A 17 -2.03 -1.61 8.19
N LYS A 18 -3.17 -2.24 7.87
CA LYS A 18 -4.29 -2.48 8.79
C LYS A 18 -4.08 -3.70 9.72
N ILE A 19 -2.85 -3.95 10.14
CA ILE A 19 -2.54 -4.97 11.15
C ILE A 19 -2.81 -4.43 12.54
N SER A 20 -3.24 -5.32 13.44
CA SER A 20 -3.50 -4.99 14.84
C SER A 20 -2.23 -4.54 15.56
N ASP A 21 -2.39 -3.70 16.58
CA ASP A 21 -1.26 -3.15 17.34
C ASP A 21 -0.46 -4.23 18.08
N HIS A 22 -1.13 -5.30 18.54
CA HIS A 22 -0.47 -6.48 19.09
C HIS A 22 0.50 -7.12 18.09
N LEU A 23 0.12 -7.22 16.81
CA LEU A 23 0.99 -7.76 15.77
C LEU A 23 2.12 -6.79 15.43
N LYS A 24 1.86 -5.48 15.37
CA LYS A 24 2.91 -4.46 15.18
C LYS A 24 3.97 -4.53 16.28
N SER A 25 3.55 -4.69 17.54
CA SER A 25 4.44 -4.84 18.68
C SER A 25 5.33 -6.09 18.56
N ARG A 26 4.74 -7.24 18.23
CA ARG A 26 5.49 -8.48 18.01
C ARG A 26 6.49 -8.36 16.86
N ILE A 27 6.11 -7.73 15.76
CA ILE A 27 7.02 -7.52 14.62
C ILE A 27 8.16 -6.60 15.04
N ASN A 28 7.91 -5.52 15.78
CA ASN A 28 8.98 -4.64 16.28
C ASN A 28 10.02 -5.36 17.14
N ILE A 29 9.59 -6.30 17.99
CA ILE A 29 10.49 -7.15 18.78
C ILE A 29 11.31 -8.05 17.85
N LEU A 30 10.67 -8.70 16.88
CA LEU A 30 11.32 -9.58 15.91
C LEU A 30 12.34 -8.84 15.04
N LEU A 31 12.05 -7.62 14.61
CA LEU A 31 12.98 -6.79 13.83
C LEU A 31 14.28 -6.49 14.60
N GLY A 32 14.24 -6.47 15.93
CA GLY A 32 15.43 -6.25 16.77
C GLY A 32 16.43 -7.40 16.71
N VAL A 33 15.93 -8.64 16.58
CA VAL A 33 16.73 -9.87 16.66
C VAL A 33 17.07 -10.47 15.29
N MET A 34 16.38 -10.08 14.23
CA MET A 34 16.63 -10.57 12.87
C MET A 34 17.98 -10.15 12.32
N ASP A 35 18.57 -11.03 11.50
CA ASP A 35 19.73 -10.72 10.67
C ASP A 35 19.35 -9.86 9.46
N GLU A 36 20.36 -9.37 8.75
CA GLU A 36 20.15 -8.46 7.62
C GLU A 36 19.46 -9.12 6.43
N THR A 37 19.75 -10.40 6.18
CA THR A 37 19.13 -11.19 5.10
C THR A 37 17.63 -11.34 5.32
N ALA A 38 17.21 -11.72 6.52
CA ALA A 38 15.81 -11.85 6.89
C ALA A 38 15.09 -10.50 6.79
N LEU A 39 15.71 -9.41 7.26
CA LEU A 39 15.17 -8.07 7.13
C LEU A 39 14.99 -7.66 5.66
N ASN A 40 15.96 -7.95 4.80
CA ASN A 40 15.87 -7.63 3.37
C ASN A 40 14.77 -8.42 2.65
N ASN A 41 14.60 -9.70 2.98
CA ASN A 41 13.53 -10.55 2.43
C ASN A 41 12.14 -10.05 2.84
N ILE A 42 11.98 -9.65 4.11
CA ILE A 42 10.74 -9.06 4.63
C ILE A 42 10.46 -7.74 3.92
N TYR A 43 11.45 -6.85 3.84
CA TYR A 43 11.32 -5.57 3.15
C TYR A 43 10.88 -5.75 1.70
N THR A 44 11.53 -6.65 0.95
CA THR A 44 11.22 -6.92 -0.46
C THR A 44 9.79 -7.44 -0.62
N SER A 45 9.37 -8.36 0.26
CA SER A 45 8.01 -8.92 0.24
C SER A 45 6.96 -7.85 0.55
N LEU A 46 7.17 -7.04 1.59
CA LEU A 46 6.26 -5.96 1.97
C LEU A 46 6.17 -4.88 0.89
N SER A 47 7.30 -4.52 0.27
CA SER A 47 7.33 -3.55 -0.83
C SER A 47 6.57 -4.06 -2.04
N THR A 48 6.72 -5.35 -2.37
CA THR A 48 6.00 -5.97 -3.50
C THR A 48 4.48 -5.94 -3.28
N GLU A 49 4.03 -6.28 -2.07
CA GLU A 49 2.60 -6.21 -1.75
C GLU A 49 2.08 -4.77 -1.72
N LYS A 50 2.87 -3.82 -1.23
CA LYS A 50 2.52 -2.40 -1.28
C LYS A 50 2.32 -1.92 -2.72
N ASP A 51 3.24 -2.26 -3.63
CA ASP A 51 3.13 -1.89 -5.03
C ASP A 51 1.86 -2.46 -5.69
N LYS A 52 1.46 -3.69 -5.32
CA LYS A 52 0.19 -4.28 -5.79
C LYS A 52 -1.00 -3.48 -5.28
N VAL A 53 -1.03 -3.10 -4.00
CA VAL A 53 -2.09 -2.27 -3.42
C VAL A 53 -2.16 -0.91 -4.11
N ASP A 54 -1.03 -0.26 -4.31
CA ASP A 54 -0.97 1.07 -4.95
C ASP A 54 -1.47 1.00 -6.40
N LYS A 55 -1.13 -0.05 -7.15
CA LYS A 55 -1.67 -0.32 -8.51
C LYS A 55 -3.18 -0.55 -8.52
N ILE A 56 -3.72 -1.27 -7.53
CA ILE A 56 -5.17 -1.48 -7.39
C ILE A 56 -5.88 -0.16 -7.10
N ALA A 57 -5.31 0.66 -6.20
CA ALA A 57 -5.86 1.98 -5.87
C ALA A 57 -5.88 2.90 -7.10
N GLU A 58 -4.82 2.90 -7.90
CA GLU A 58 -4.78 3.66 -9.17
C GLU A 58 -5.85 3.18 -10.16
N LYS A 59 -6.00 1.85 -10.31
CA LYS A 59 -7.04 1.26 -11.16
C LYS A 59 -8.44 1.67 -10.70
N LYS A 60 -8.70 1.66 -9.39
CA LYS A 60 -9.96 2.12 -8.80
C LYS A 60 -10.25 3.57 -9.18
N LYS A 61 -9.30 4.48 -8.95
CA LYS A 61 -9.42 5.91 -9.30
C LYS A 61 -9.73 6.11 -10.79
N ARG A 62 -9.09 5.33 -11.66
CA ARG A 62 -9.32 5.39 -13.11
C ARG A 62 -10.74 4.95 -13.50
N VAL A 63 -11.27 3.92 -12.85
CA VAL A 63 -12.64 3.45 -13.07
C VAL A 63 -13.66 4.48 -12.60
N GLU A 64 -13.45 5.07 -11.42
CA GLU A 64 -14.32 6.13 -10.88
C GLU A 64 -14.38 7.33 -11.82
N LEU A 65 -13.23 7.77 -12.36
CA LEU A 65 -13.19 8.87 -13.33
C LEU A 65 -13.95 8.53 -14.63
N LYS A 66 -13.78 7.30 -15.15
CA LYS A 66 -14.52 6.86 -16.35
C LYS A 66 -16.03 6.83 -16.11
N TYR A 67 -16.44 6.37 -14.93
CA TYR A 67 -17.85 6.38 -14.53
C TYR A 67 -18.39 7.80 -14.45
N GLN A 68 -17.66 8.72 -13.81
CA GLN A 68 -18.05 10.14 -13.73
C GLN A 68 -18.21 10.76 -15.13
N VAL A 69 -17.24 10.57 -16.03
CA VAL A 69 -17.32 11.07 -17.41
C VAL A 69 -18.54 10.50 -18.15
N MET A 70 -18.88 9.23 -17.91
CA MET A 70 -20.04 8.61 -18.52
C MET A 70 -21.35 9.21 -17.99
N VAL A 71 -21.44 9.45 -16.68
CA VAL A 71 -22.59 10.12 -16.05
C VAL A 71 -22.77 11.54 -16.61
N GLU A 72 -21.68 12.32 -16.67
CA GLU A 72 -21.71 13.69 -17.23
C GLU A 72 -22.21 13.70 -18.68
N LYS A 73 -21.71 12.79 -19.53
CA LYS A 73 -22.18 12.66 -20.92
C LYS A 73 -23.66 12.31 -21.02
N LEU A 74 -24.14 11.40 -20.17
CA LEU A 74 -25.56 11.01 -20.15
C LEU A 74 -26.45 12.20 -19.73
N SER A 75 -26.01 12.98 -18.75
CA SER A 75 -26.68 14.22 -18.33
C SER A 75 -26.75 15.24 -19.47
N ASP A 76 -25.63 15.49 -20.16
CA ASP A 76 -25.57 16.43 -21.30
C ASP A 76 -26.50 16.04 -22.44
N MET A 77 -26.61 14.75 -22.75
CA MET A 77 -27.53 14.25 -23.77
C MET A 77 -28.99 14.50 -23.39
N LYS A 78 -29.32 14.36 -22.11
CA LYS A 78 -30.66 14.59 -21.57
C LYS A 78 -31.04 16.07 -21.55
N SER A 79 -30.07 16.98 -21.38
CA SER A 79 -30.26 18.43 -21.40
C SER A 79 -30.34 19.05 -22.80
N LYS A 80 -29.94 18.31 -23.85
CA LYS A 80 -30.05 18.72 -25.26
C LYS A 80 -31.30 18.20 -25.97
N GLN A 81 -32.13 17.42 -25.27
CA GLN A 81 -33.50 17.05 -25.67
C GLN A 81 -34.51 18.03 -25.08
#